data_AF-A0A5C8PLU4-F1
#
_entry.id   AF-A0A5C8PLU4-F1
#
_cell.length_a   1.000
_cell.length_b   1.000
_cell.length_c   1.000
_cell.angle_alpha   90.00
_cell.angle_beta   90.00
_cell.angle_gamma   90.00
#
_symmetry.space_group_name_H-M   'P 1'
#
loop_
_entity.id
_entity.type
_entity.pdbx_description
1 polymer ?
#
loop_
_entity_poly.entity_id
_entity_poly.type
_entity_poly.pdbx_seq_one_letter_code
_entity_poly.pdbx_strand_id
1 'polypeptide(L)' 'MQQPCYIDLEQARQVLAEMGIELNARQMKRAADKDANGQRKLPFFVDPIEGKLKIEKGSLVRIYRELQVQAENSAKTPP' A
#
# COMPACT_ATOMS: atom_id res chain seq x y z
N MET A 1 -23.31 1.86 -0.10
CA MET A 1 -21.92 2.20 0.32
C MET A 1 -21.34 0.97 0.97
N GLN A 2 -20.22 0.44 0.48
CA GLN A 2 -19.55 -0.67 1.15
C GLN A 2 -18.82 -0.11 2.39
N GLN A 3 -18.90 -0.84 3.50
CA GLN A 3 -18.17 -0.48 4.72
C GLN A 3 -16.66 -0.52 4.44
N PRO A 4 -15.86 0.36 5.08
CA PRO A 4 -14.42 0.30 4.95
C PRO A 4 -13.89 -1.05 5.43
N CYS A 5 -12.99 -1.64 4.65
CA CYS A 5 -12.34 -2.90 4.97
C CYS A 5 -10.90 -2.63 5.37
N TYR A 6 -10.60 -2.73 6.66
CA TYR A 6 -9.25 -2.54 7.19
C TYR A 6 -8.52 -3.87 7.24
N ILE A 7 -7.30 -3.87 6.71
CA ILE A 7 -6.47 -5.06 6.56
C ILE A 7 -5.09 -4.84 7.17
N ASP A 8 -4.50 -5.92 7.66
CA ASP A 8 -3.13 -5.91 8.19
C ASP A 8 -2.06 -6.02 7.06
N LEU A 9 -0.79 -6.16 7.45
CA LEU A 9 0.33 -6.28 6.52
C LEU A 9 0.27 -7.53 5.63
N GLU A 10 -0.15 -8.67 6.19
CA GLU A 10 -0.17 -9.93 5.46
C GLU A 10 -1.33 -9.95 4.47
N GLN A 11 -2.50 -9.48 4.90
CA GLN A 11 -3.66 -9.29 4.04
C GLN A 11 -3.40 -8.26 2.94
N ALA A 12 -2.73 -7.14 3.25
CA ALA A 12 -2.33 -6.16 2.25
C ALA A 12 -1.38 -6.77 1.20
N ARG A 13 -0.42 -7.59 1.64
CA ARG A 13 0.47 -8.34 0.74
C ARG A 13 -0.32 -9.28 -0.17
N GLN A 14 -1.34 -9.96 0.36
CA GLN A 14 -2.20 -10.84 -0.42
C GLN A 14 -3.05 -10.07 -1.44
N VAL A 15 -3.62 -8.93 -1.07
CA VAL A 15 -4.38 -8.06 -1.99
C VAL A 15 -3.50 -7.57 -3.14
N LEU A 16 -2.24 -7.20 -2.85
CA LEU A 16 -1.29 -6.83 -3.90
C LEU A 16 -0.93 -8.05 -4.78
N ALA A 17 -0.75 -9.23 -4.19
CA ALA A 17 -0.47 -10.45 -4.95
C ALA A 17 -1.63 -10.84 -5.89
N GLU A 18 -2.88 -10.64 -5.48
CA GLU A 18 -4.07 -10.82 -6.34
C GLU A 18 -4.06 -9.89 -7.57
N MET A 19 -3.36 -8.75 -7.48
CA MET A 19 -3.14 -7.83 -8.60
C MET A 19 -1.88 -8.17 -9.42
N GLY A 20 -1.21 -9.30 -9.13
CA GLY A 20 0.04 -9.70 -9.78
C GLY A 20 1.30 -9.06 -9.17
N ILE A 21 1.19 -8.42 -8.01
CA ILE A 21 2.29 -7.72 -7.34
C ILE A 21 2.83 -8.58 -6.21
N GLU A 22 3.83 -9.39 -6.51
CA GLU A 22 4.43 -10.29 -5.53
C GLU A 22 5.45 -9.57 -4.65
N LEU A 23 5.10 -9.39 -3.38
CA LEU A 23 5.99 -8.86 -2.35
C LEU A 23 6.28 -9.93 -1.30
N ASN A 24 7.53 -9.96 -0.83
CA ASN A 24 7.89 -10.70 0.38
C ASN A 24 7.55 -9.90 1.66
N ALA A 25 7.53 -10.58 2.80
CA ALA A 25 7.19 -9.97 4.08
C ALA A 25 8.10 -8.77 4.43
N ARG A 26 9.39 -8.82 4.07
CA ARG A 26 10.35 -7.75 4.35
C ARG A 26 10.09 -6.49 3.52
N GLN A 27 9.73 -6.65 2.25
CA GLN A 27 9.34 -5.56 1.36
C GLN A 27 8.06 -4.89 1.84
N MET A 28 7.06 -5.70 2.21
CA MET A 28 5.79 -5.19 2.75
C MET A 28 6.01 -4.41 4.05
N LYS A 29 6.82 -4.96 4.97
CA LYS A 29 7.17 -4.27 6.22
C LYS A 29 7.88 -2.94 5.96
N ARG A 30 8.87 -2.90 5.06
CA ARG A 30 9.56 -1.66 4.68
C ARG A 30 8.64 -0.61 4.05
N ALA A 31 7.55 -1.02 3.39
CA ALA A 31 6.59 -0.08 2.81
C ALA A 31 5.66 0.53 3.87
N ALA A 32 5.43 -0.19 4.97
CA ALA A 32 4.62 0.25 6.11
C ALA A 32 5.42 0.99 7.20
N ASP A 33 6.71 0.72 7.30
CA ASP A 33 7.61 1.42 8.20
C ASP A 33 7.80 2.88 7.76
N LYS A 34 8.09 3.74 8.73
CA LYS A 34 8.52 5.10 8.46
C LYS A 34 9.93 5.08 7.86
N ASP A 35 10.17 5.91 6.86
CA ASP A 35 11.49 6.20 6.36
C ASP A 35 12.27 7.14 7.29
N ALA A 36 13.48 7.52 6.89
CA ALA A 36 14.35 8.41 7.65
C ALA A 36 13.74 9.81 7.89
N ASN A 37 12.76 10.22 7.08
CA ASN A 37 12.06 11.49 7.19
C ASN A 37 10.73 11.35 7.97
N GLY A 38 10.47 10.17 8.55
CA GLY A 38 9.25 9.89 9.31
C GLY A 38 8.02 9.62 8.46
N GLN A 39 8.16 9.48 7.14
CA GLN A 39 7.06 9.26 6.20
C GLN A 39 6.91 7.78 5.87
N ARG A 40 5.68 7.30 5.69
CA ARG A 40 5.42 5.93 5.22
C ARG A 40 5.12 5.95 3.74
N LYS A 41 5.58 4.93 3.00
CA LYS A 41 5.21 4.78 1.58
C LYS A 41 3.74 4.41 1.42
N LEU A 42 3.24 3.57 2.32
CA LEU A 42 1.82 3.21 2.40
C LEU A 42 1.22 3.81 3.67
N PRO A 43 -0.02 4.33 3.64
CA PRO A 43 -0.65 5.03 4.75
C PRO A 43 -1.17 4.07 5.83
N PHE A 44 -0.30 3.20 6.34
CA PHE A 44 -0.61 2.39 7.51
C PHE A 44 -0.77 3.28 8.74
N PHE A 45 -1.81 3.00 9.52
CA PHE A 45 -2.08 3.63 10.80
C PHE A 45 -2.10 2.56 11.89
N VAL A 46 -1.88 2.99 13.13
CA VAL A 46 -2.04 2.12 14.29
C VAL A 46 -3.52 2.07 14.63
N ASP A 47 -4.13 0.89 14.53
CA ASP A 47 -5.51 0.64 14.92
C ASP A 47 -5.69 1.00 16.41
N PRO A 48 -6.63 1.89 16.77
CA PRO A 48 -6.82 2.34 18.14
C PRO A 48 -7.38 1.25 19.09
N ILE A 49 -7.96 0.18 18.55
CA ILE A 49 -8.55 -0.93 19.30
C ILE A 49 -7.47 -2.00 19.56
N GLU A 50 -6.73 -2.42 18.52
CA GLU A 50 -5.78 -3.53 18.61
C GLU A 50 -4.31 -3.11 18.80
N GLY A 51 -3.97 -1.85 18.55
CA GLY A 51 -2.58 -1.36 18.56
C GLY A 51 -1.71 -1.91 17.41
N LYS A 52 -2.33 -2.45 16.36
CA LYS A 52 -1.64 -3.06 15.20
C LYS A 52 -1.68 -2.14 13.99
N LEU A 53 -0.69 -2.25 13.10
CA LEU A 53 -0.70 -1.53 11.83
C LEU A 53 -1.79 -2.07 10.90
N LYS A 54 -2.70 -1.20 10.46
CA LYS A 54 -3.73 -1.50 9.46
C LYS A 54 -3.74 -0.44 8.36
N ILE A 55 -4.29 -0.82 7.21
CA ILE A 55 -4.56 0.05 6.08
C ILE A 55 -5.97 -0.24 5.56
N GLU A 56 -6.63 0.75 5.00
CA GLU A 56 -7.91 0.54 4.32
C GLU A 56 -7.66 -0.06 2.91
N LYS A 57 -8.32 -1.17 2.59
CA LYS A 57 -8.09 -1.97 1.37
C LYS A 57 -8.26 -1.15 0.09
N GLY A 58 -9.32 -0.36 -0.01
CA GLY A 58 -9.59 0.50 -1.17
C GLY A 58 -8.49 1.53 -1.38
N SER A 59 -7.99 2.12 -0.30
CA SER A 59 -6.90 3.10 -0.30
C SER A 59 -5.59 2.47 -0.78
N LEU A 60 -5.28 1.24 -0.35
CA LEU A 60 -4.10 0.52 -0.85
C LEU A 60 -4.15 0.34 -2.36
N VAL A 61 -5.27 -0.17 -2.89
CA VAL A 61 -5.45 -0.40 -4.34
C VAL A 61 -5.42 0.91 -5.12
N ARG A 62 -6.07 1.95 -4.60
CA ARG A 62 -6.12 3.27 -5.23
C ARG A 62 -4.73 3.89 -5.33
N ILE A 63 -3.97 3.91 -4.23
CA ILE A 63 -2.62 4.49 -4.20
C ILE A 63 -1.71 3.77 -5.20
N TYR A 64 -1.78 2.43 -5.25
CA TYR A 64 -1.00 1.68 -6.22
C TYR A 64 -1.31 2.10 -7.66
N ARG A 65 -2.60 2.19 -8.03
CA ARG A 65 -3.03 2.61 -9.36
C ARG A 65 -2.63 4.05 -9.69
N GLU A 66 -2.76 4.97 -8.74
CA GLU A 66 -2.36 6.36 -8.92
C GLU A 66 -0.85 6.47 -9.19
N LEU A 67 -0.03 5.73 -8.43
CA LEU A 67 1.42 5.68 -8.64
C LEU A 67 1.79 5.04 -10.00
N GLN A 68 1.06 4.00 -10.42
CA GLN A 68 1.24 3.40 -11.75
C GLN A 68 0.97 4.42 -12.85
N VAL A 69 -0.19 5.09 -12.81
CA VAL A 69 -0.57 6.11 -13.81
C VAL A 69 0.43 7.26 -13.84
N GLN A 70 0.91 7.71 -12.68
CA GLN A 70 1.96 8.74 -12.62
C GLN A 70 3.26 8.27 -13.27
N ALA A 71 3.67 7.02 -13.04
CA ALA A 71 4.85 6.44 -13.65
C ALA A 71 4.71 6.33 -15.19
N GLU A 72 3.55 5.88 -15.67
CA GLU A 72 3.23 5.80 -17.10
C GLU A 72 3.26 7.18 -17.76
N ASN A 73 2.64 8.20 -17.14
CA ASN A 73 2.61 9.57 -17.66
C ASN A 73 3.99 10.25 -17.64
N SER A 74 4.86 9.85 -16.71
CA SER A 74 6.21 10.41 -16.58
C SER A 74 7.24 9.71 -17.47
N ALA A 75 6.90 8.55 -18.02
CA ALA A 75 7.74 7.86 -18.98
C ALA A 75 7.82 8.72 -20.26
N LYS A 76 9.02 9.22 -20.58
CA LYS A 76 9.28 9.84 -21.87
C LYS A 76 9.05 8.78 -22.95
N THR A 77 7.88 8.77 -23.57
CA THR A 77 7.70 8.05 -24.83
C THR A 77 8.57 8.78 -25.86
N PRO A 78 9.64 8.15 -26.40
CA PRO A 78 10.32 8.75 -27.53
C PRO A 78 9.31 8.84 -28.70
N PRO A 79 9.42 9.89 -29.55
CA PRO A 79 8.53 10.07 -30.70
C PRO A 79 8.58 8.89 -31.68
#